data_AF-A0A7J9T6T8-F1
#
_entry.id   AF-A0A7J9T6T8-F1
#
_cell.length_a   1.000
_cell.length_b   1.000
_cell.length_c   1.000
_cell.angle_alpha   90.00
_cell.angle_beta   90.00
_cell.angle_gamma   90.00
#
_symmetry.space_group_name_H-M   'P 1'
#
loop_
_entity.id
_entity.type
_entity.pdbx_description
1 polymer ?
#
loop_
_entity_poly.entity_id
_entity_poly.type
_entity_poly.pdbx_seq_one_letter_code
_entity_poly.pdbx_strand_id
1 'polypeptide(L)' 'MENGYDVDEAVNGNEAVSRYDEVKPDLVLMDLVMPEKDGLNTIKDIISKDSSTKIIVCSADIQISINTSTLLSRT' A
#
# COMPACT_ATOMS: atom_id res chain seq x y z
N MET A 1 20.04 9.76 11.64
CA MET A 1 20.11 9.21 10.29
C MET A 1 21.07 8.02 10.29
N GLU A 2 20.61 6.87 10.78
CA GLU A 2 21.34 5.62 10.54
C GLU A 2 21.06 5.22 9.10
N ASN A 3 22.11 4.94 8.32
CA ASN A 3 22.06 4.39 6.95
C ASN A 3 21.76 5.37 5.79
N GLY A 4 21.59 6.67 6.03
CA GLY A 4 21.48 7.67 4.95
C GLY A 4 20.12 7.73 4.25
N TYR A 5 19.09 7.13 4.85
CA TYR A 5 17.70 7.25 4.41
C TYR A 5 16.93 8.18 5.35
N ASP A 6 15.99 8.93 4.77
CA ASP A 6 14.94 9.62 5.51
C ASP A 6 13.73 8.70 5.58
N VAL A 7 13.24 8.43 6.80
CA VAL A 7 12.21 7.43 7.04
C VAL A 7 11.05 8.10 7.74
N ASP A 8 9.87 7.92 7.16
CA ASP A 8 8.61 8.28 7.76
C ASP A 8 7.78 7.00 7.96
N GLU A 9 7.03 6.94 9.07
CA GLU A 9 6.26 5.76 9.46
C GLU A 9 4.77 6.05 9.30
N ALA A 10 3.90 5.03 9.28
CA ALA A 10 2.45 5.23 9.36
C ALA A 10 1.84 4.03 10.08
N VAL A 11 0.88 4.27 10.98
CA VAL A 11 0.31 3.20 11.82
C VAL A 11 -0.91 2.52 11.18
N ASN A 12 -1.46 3.11 10.11
CA ASN A 12 -2.57 2.54 9.36
C ASN A 12 -2.59 3.05 7.90
N GLY A 13 -3.45 2.45 7.08
CA GLY A 13 -3.58 2.77 5.66
C GLY A 13 -4.08 4.19 5.34
N ASN A 14 -4.83 4.84 6.23
CA ASN A 14 -5.30 6.22 6.00
C ASN A 14 -4.16 7.21 6.19
N GLU A 15 -3.40 7.05 7.29
CA GLU A 15 -2.23 7.86 7.58
C GLU A 15 -1.15 7.65 6.50
N ALA A 16 -0.95 6.42 6.05
CA ALA A 16 0.00 6.11 4.98
C ALA A 16 -0.31 6.85 3.68
N VAL A 17 -1.59 6.94 3.28
CA VAL A 17 -1.99 7.68 2.07
C VAL A 17 -1.79 9.20 2.25
N SER A 18 -2.05 9.74 3.44
CA SER A 18 -1.82 11.17 3.72
C SER A 18 -0.34 11.52 3.69
N ARG A 19 0.48 10.74 4.40
CA ARG A 19 1.94 10.93 4.46
C ARG A 19 2.61 10.73 3.12
N TYR A 20 2.12 9.80 2.29
CA TYR A 20 2.63 9.61 0.94
C TYR A 20 2.56 10.90 0.11
N ASP A 21 1.46 11.65 0.19
CA ASP A 21 1.29 12.91 -0.55
C ASP A 21 2.22 14.03 -0.03
N GLU A 22 2.52 14.01 1.27
CA GLU A 22 3.37 14.99 1.95
C GLU A 22 4.86 14.73 1.74
N VAL A 23 5.30 13.49 1.99
CA VAL A 23 6.71 13.08 2.00
C VAL A 23 7.20 12.71 0.59
N LYS A 24 6.31 12.17 -0.26
CA LYS A 24 6.64 11.65 -1.61
C LYS A 24 7.84 10.71 -1.62
N PRO A 25 7.74 9.57 -0.92
CA PRO A 25 8.87 8.66 -0.76
C PRO A 25 9.26 7.95 -2.06
N ASP A 26 10.56 7.65 -2.22
CA ASP A 26 11.08 6.85 -3.33
C ASP A 26 10.71 5.36 -3.24
N LEU A 27 10.41 4.89 -2.02
CA LEU A 27 10.08 3.51 -1.71
C LEU A 27 9.09 3.46 -0.55
N VAL A 28 8.05 2.63 -0.69
CA VAL A 28 7.09 2.35 0.37
C VAL A 28 7.27 0.91 0.84
N LEU A 29 7.43 0.72 2.15
CA LEU A 29 7.29 -0.57 2.81
C LEU A 29 5.87 -0.66 3.37
N MET A 30 5.12 -1.71 3.01
CA MET A 30 3.70 -1.83 3.33
C MET A 30 3.39 -3.18 3.97
N ASP A 31 2.74 -3.17 5.13
CA ASP A 31 2.07 -4.35 5.69
C ASP A 31 0.67 -4.51 5.07
N LEU A 32 0.22 -5.74 4.86
CA LEU A 32 -1.13 -6.01 4.38
C LEU A 32 -2.15 -5.99 5.52
N VAL A 33 -1.76 -6.41 6.73
CA VAL A 33 -2.67 -6.52 7.86
C VAL A 33 -2.47 -5.34 8.81
N MET A 34 -3.29 -4.32 8.66
CA MET A 34 -3.27 -3.10 9.47
C MET A 34 -4.66 -2.78 10.04
N PRO A 35 -4.76 -2.04 11.16
CA PRO A 35 -6.03 -1.53 11.65
C PRO A 35 -6.62 -0.49 10.69
N GLU A 36 -7.94 -0.29 10.77
CA GLU A 36 -8.75 0.68 9.99
C GLU A 36 -8.80 0.42 8.47
N LYS A 37 -7.65 0.49 7.79
CA LYS A 37 -7.51 0.31 6.35
C LYS A 37 -6.34 -0.60 6.06
N ASP A 38 -6.63 -1.72 5.40
CA ASP A 38 -5.63 -2.73 5.06
C ASP A 38 -4.63 -2.25 4.00
N GLY A 39 -3.49 -2.94 3.91
CA GLY A 39 -2.42 -2.58 2.98
C GLY A 39 -2.81 -2.72 1.52
N LEU A 40 -3.69 -3.67 1.17
CA LEU A 40 -4.10 -3.91 -0.21
C LEU A 40 -4.90 -2.72 -0.76
N ASN A 41 -5.85 -2.21 0.02
CA ASN A 41 -6.61 -1.01 -0.33
C ASN A 41 -5.72 0.25 -0.28
N THR A 42 -4.78 0.31 0.66
CA THR A 42 -3.78 1.39 0.74
C THR A 42 -2.91 1.45 -0.52
N ILE A 43 -2.42 0.29 -0.98
CA ILE A 43 -1.63 0.15 -2.20
C ILE A 43 -2.42 0.62 -3.42
N LYS A 44 -3.69 0.21 -3.55
CA LYS A 44 -4.55 0.65 -4.66
C LYS A 44 -4.69 2.17 -4.68
N ASP A 45 -4.91 2.79 -3.53
CA ASP A 45 -5.08 4.23 -3.45
C ASP A 45 -3.79 4.97 -3.82
N ILE A 46 -2.63 4.52 -3.32
CA ILE A 46 -1.33 5.11 -3.68
C ILE A 46 -1.06 4.94 -5.18
N ILE A 47 -1.23 3.74 -5.74
CA ILE A 47 -1.02 3.48 -7.17
C ILE A 47 -2.00 4.27 -8.05
N SER A 48 -3.23 4.48 -7.59
CA SER A 48 -4.21 5.29 -8.34
C SER A 48 -3.81 6.76 -8.44
N LYS A 49 -3.05 7.27 -7.46
CA LYS A 49 -2.48 8.63 -7.45
C LYS A 49 -1.16 8.70 -8.22
N ASP A 50 -0.28 7.73 -8.00
CA ASP A 50 1.03 7.63 -8.64
C ASP A 50 1.36 6.16 -8.97
N SER A 51 1.21 5.83 -10.25
CA SER A 51 1.50 4.51 -10.79
C SER A 51 2.99 4.18 -10.91
N SER A 52 3.88 5.16 -10.70
CA SER A 52 5.33 4.97 -10.70
C SER A 52 5.89 4.58 -9.33
N THR A 53 5.06 4.63 -8.29
CA THR A 53 5.44 4.27 -6.91
C THR A 53 6.00 2.86 -6.82
N LYS A 54 7.12 2.72 -6.12
CA LYS A 54 7.70 1.42 -5.78
C LYS A 54 7.22 1.00 -4.40
N ILE A 55 6.55 -0.15 -4.33
CA ILE A 55 6.02 -0.69 -3.08
C ILE A 55 6.56 -2.09 -2.86
N ILE A 56 7.15 -2.33 -1.69
CA ILE A 56 7.53 -3.64 -1.20
C ILE A 56 6.55 -4.03 -0.10
N VAL A 57 5.90 -5.17 -0.27
CA VAL A 57 4.99 -5.72 0.72
C VAL A 57 5.76 -6.59 1.71
N CYS A 58 5.66 -6.26 2.99
CA CYS A 58 6.19 -7.03 4.10
C CYS A 58 5.05 -7.36 5.06
N SER A 59 4.49 -8.56 4.93
CA SER A 59 3.39 -9.03 5.77
C SER A 59 3.68 -10.44 6.26
N ALA A 60 3.23 -10.75 7.48
CA ALA A 60 3.28 -12.10 8.02
C ALA A 60 2.23 -13.03 7.36
N ASP A 61 1.19 -12.48 6.76
CA ASP A 61 0.11 -13.21 6.07
C ASP A 61 -0.14 -12.64 4.66
N ILE A 62 -0.33 -13.51 3.68
CA ILE A 62 -0.57 -13.13 2.28
C ILE A 62 -2.05 -13.41 1.97
N GLN A 63 -2.89 -12.38 2.03
CA GLN A 63 -4.26 -12.47 1.56
C GLN A 63 -4.34 -12.18 0.04
N ILE A 64 -4.43 -13.24 -0.77
CA ILE A 64 -4.77 -13.10 -2.19
C ILE A 64 -6.30 -13.14 -2.34
N SER A 65 -6.96 -11.99 -2.32
CA SER A 65 -8.35 -11.91 -2.81
C SER A 65 -8.35 -11.90 -4.34
N ILE A 66 -8.59 -13.06 -4.94
CA ILE A 66 -8.86 -13.19 -6.38
C ILE A 66 -10.30 -12.68 -6.61
N ASN A 67 -10.46 -11.58 -7.35
CA ASN A 67 -11.79 -11.13 -7.79
C ASN A 67 -12.30 -12.05 -8.92
N THR A 68 -13.02 -13.11 -8.56
CA THR A 68 -13.62 -14.07 -9.51
C THR A 68 -14.78 -13.48 -10.33
N SER A 69 -15.20 -12.25 -10.08
CA SER A 69 -16.39 -11.62 -10.67
C SER A 69 -16.25 -11.18 -12.14
N THR A 70 -15.05 -11.19 -12.73
CA THR A 70 -14.88 -10.83 -14.17
C THR A 70 -15.30 -11.96 -15.13
N LEU A 71 -15.47 -13.20 -14.66
CA LEU A 71 -15.80 -14.35 -15.53
C LEU A 71 -17.30 -14.62 -15.73
N LEU A 72 -18.21 -13.90 -15.06
CA LEU A 72 -19.67 -14.16 -15.14
C LEU A 72 -20.48 -13.14 -15.95
N SER A 73 -19.87 -12.14 -16.57
CA SER A 73 -20.58 -11.17 -17.44
C SER A 73 -20.57 -11.53 -18.93
N ARG A 74 -20.17 -12.76 -19.29
CA ARG A 74 -20.18 -13.26 -20.68
C ARG A 74 -21.01 -14.53 -20.78
N THR A 75 -22.32 -14.40 -20.59
CA THR A 75 -23.33 -15.30 -21.17
C THR A 75 -24.65 -14.52 -21.26
#